data_AF-A0AAW1LKI2-F1
#
_entry.id   AF-A0AAW1LKI2-F1
#
_cell.length_a   1.000
_cell.length_b   1.000
_cell.length_c   1.000
_cell.angle_alpha   90.00
_cell.angle_beta   90.00
_cell.angle_gamma   90.00
#
_symmetry.space_group_name_H-M   'P 1'
#
loop_
_entity.id
_entity.type
_entity.pdbx_description
1 polymer ?
#
loop_
_entity_poly.entity_id
_entity_poly.type
_entity_poly.pdbx_seq_one_letter_code
_entity_poly.pdbx_strand_id
1 'polypeptide(L)'
;MLLRRICGRFLSAAMKSEHPAAASATAFASSTSLRNPLEEFFEVDRSADDDKRLVYGRSWKATELRLKSWDDLNKLWYVLLKEKNMLMTQRQMLNAQNLRFPNPERISKVRKSMCRIKHVLTERAIEEPDARRSAEMKRMINAL
;
A
#
# COMPACT_ATOMS: atom_id res chain seq x y z
N MET A 1 40.50 62.58 -19.26
CA MET A 1 39.99 61.20 -19.32
C MET A 1 38.46 61.23 -19.37
N LEU A 2 37.92 60.55 -20.38
CA LEU A 2 36.54 60.13 -20.70
C LEU A 2 35.28 60.93 -20.24
N LEU A 3 34.62 61.46 -21.29
CA LEU A 3 33.19 61.48 -21.64
C LEU A 3 32.10 61.72 -20.56
N ARG A 4 31.46 62.88 -20.74
CA ARG A 4 30.08 63.21 -20.39
C ARG A 4 29.16 62.69 -21.52
N ARG A 5 28.09 61.94 -21.19
CA ARG A 5 26.87 61.82 -22.02
C ARG A 5 25.63 61.84 -21.12
N ILE A 6 24.56 62.35 -21.71
CA ILE A 6 23.41 63.04 -21.12
C ILE A 6 22.18 62.12 -21.05
N CYS A 7 21.23 62.52 -20.19
CA CYS A 7 19.80 62.14 -20.14
C CYS A 7 19.48 60.72 -19.64
N GLY A 8 18.46 60.50 -18.79
CA GLY A 8 17.38 61.38 -18.36
C GLY A 8 16.62 60.81 -17.16
N ARG A 9 15.84 61.67 -16.50
CA ARG A 9 14.92 61.32 -15.41
C ARG A 9 13.79 60.43 -15.93
N PHE A 10 13.42 59.40 -15.18
CA PHE A 10 12.02 59.02 -14.98
C PHE A 10 11.82 58.43 -13.57
N LEU A 11 10.92 59.05 -12.82
CA LEU A 11 10.34 58.57 -11.56
C LEU A 11 9.18 57.63 -11.89
N SER A 12 9.06 56.49 -11.21
CA SER A 12 7.81 55.75 -10.93
C SER A 12 8.17 54.53 -10.07
N ALA A 13 7.69 54.41 -8.84
CA ALA A 13 6.35 54.02 -8.40
C ALA A 13 6.21 52.50 -8.21
N ALA A 14 5.53 52.13 -7.12
CA ALA A 14 5.55 50.84 -6.48
C ALA A 14 4.65 49.75 -7.12
N MET A 15 4.94 48.51 -6.73
CA MET A 15 3.99 47.42 -6.44
C MET A 15 3.32 46.69 -7.64
N LYS A 16 3.77 45.46 -7.86
CA LYS A 16 3.00 44.18 -7.87
C LYS A 16 3.77 43.15 -8.71
N SER A 17 4.43 42.20 -8.04
CA SER A 17 4.95 41.00 -8.70
C SER A 17 3.80 40.01 -8.88
N GLU A 18 3.23 39.97 -10.08
CA GLU A 18 2.35 38.87 -10.47
C GLU A 18 3.24 37.73 -10.99
N HIS A 19 3.47 36.73 -10.14
CA HIS A 19 3.96 35.44 -10.61
C HIS A 19 2.80 34.76 -11.35
N PRO A 20 2.99 34.33 -12.61
CA PRO A 20 1.96 33.55 -13.28
C PRO A 20 1.74 32.27 -12.47
N ALA A 21 0.50 32.12 -12.01
CA ALA A 21 0.04 30.98 -11.24
C ALA A 21 0.54 29.68 -11.89
N ALA A 22 1.23 28.86 -11.11
CA ALA A 22 1.57 27.50 -11.51
C ALA A 22 0.28 26.83 -11.97
N ALA A 23 0.18 26.59 -13.28
CA ALA A 23 -0.96 25.93 -13.88
C ALA A 23 -1.17 24.62 -13.12
N SER A 24 -2.27 24.55 -12.38
CA SER A 24 -2.72 23.30 -11.79
C SER A 24 -2.82 22.31 -12.94
N ALA A 25 -1.97 21.29 -12.95
CA ALA A 25 -2.14 20.14 -13.80
C ALA A 25 -3.36 19.36 -13.26
N THR A 26 -4.55 19.89 -13.48
CA THR A 26 -5.78 19.10 -13.41
C THR A 26 -5.69 18.13 -14.57
N ALA A 27 -5.11 16.96 -14.28
CA ALA A 27 -5.08 15.85 -15.21
C ALA A 27 -6.53 15.57 -15.64
N PHE A 28 -6.74 15.62 -16.95
CA PHE A 28 -7.99 15.22 -17.58
C PHE A 28 -8.24 13.74 -17.22
N ALA A 29 -9.13 13.49 -16.27
CA ALA A 29 -9.51 12.15 -15.87
C ALA A 29 -10.32 11.53 -17.01
N SER A 30 -9.66 10.75 -17.86
CA SER A 30 -10.31 9.94 -18.87
C SER A 30 -11.32 9.01 -18.18
N SER A 31 -12.60 9.28 -18.39
CA SER A 31 -13.71 8.48 -17.89
C SER A 31 -13.80 7.17 -18.69
N THR A 32 -13.00 6.20 -18.30
CA THR A 32 -13.25 4.78 -18.55
C THR A 32 -13.38 4.11 -17.19
N SER A 33 -14.54 3.52 -16.92
CA SER A 33 -14.82 2.84 -15.65
C SER A 33 -13.98 1.56 -15.51
N LEU A 34 -12.71 1.71 -15.14
CA LEU A 34 -11.85 0.64 -14.66
C LEU A 34 -11.05 1.26 -13.50
N ARG A 35 -11.25 0.77 -12.28
CA ARG A 35 -10.49 1.23 -11.10
C ARG A 35 -8.99 1.22 -11.41
N ASN A 36 -8.26 2.26 -11.01
CA ASN A 36 -6.82 2.29 -11.21
C ASN A 36 -6.17 1.18 -10.36
N PRO A 37 -5.43 0.22 -10.93
CA PRO A 37 -4.83 -0.89 -10.18
C PRO A 37 -3.88 -0.42 -9.06
N LEU A 38 -3.30 0.78 -9.19
CA LEU A 38 -2.42 1.35 -8.16
C LEU A 38 -3.17 1.78 -6.90
N GLU A 39 -4.50 1.99 -6.97
CA GLU A 39 -5.31 2.34 -5.81
C GLU A 39 -5.29 1.23 -4.75
N GLU A 40 -5.03 -0.03 -5.12
CA GLU A 40 -4.96 -1.15 -4.17
C GLU A 40 -3.79 -1.03 -3.16
N PHE A 41 -2.78 -0.21 -3.44
CA PHE A 41 -1.67 0.05 -2.50
C PHE A 41 -2.02 1.09 -1.44
N PHE A 42 -3.16 1.77 -1.58
CA PHE A 42 -3.60 2.83 -0.69
C PHE A 42 -4.94 2.44 -0.06
N GLU A 43 -5.21 3.03 1.09
CA GLU A 43 -6.49 2.80 1.75
C GLU A 43 -7.55 3.71 1.15
N VAL A 44 -8.56 3.07 0.58
CA VAL A 44 -9.76 3.74 0.08
C VAL A 44 -10.47 4.36 1.28
N ASP A 45 -10.65 5.67 1.27
CA ASP A 45 -11.46 6.45 2.22
C ASP A 45 -10.92 6.69 3.64
N ARG A 46 -9.59 6.85 3.83
CA ARG A 46 -9.08 7.45 5.08
C ARG A 46 -8.98 8.97 4.97
N SER A 47 -9.99 9.68 5.47
CA SER A 47 -9.79 11.05 5.93
C SER A 47 -9.00 10.99 7.24
N ALA A 48 -7.95 11.82 7.38
CA ALA A 48 -7.14 11.88 8.59
C ALA A 48 -7.93 12.36 9.83
N ASP A 49 -9.18 12.80 9.63
CA ASP A 49 -10.04 13.49 10.57
C ASP A 49 -11.15 12.59 11.15
N ASP A 50 -11.27 11.33 10.70
CA ASP A 50 -12.24 10.38 11.28
C ASP A 50 -11.66 9.78 12.57
N ASP A 51 -11.95 10.43 13.70
CA ASP A 51 -11.47 10.12 15.06
C ASP A 51 -11.98 8.77 15.63
N LYS A 52 -12.67 7.97 14.79
CA LYS A 52 -13.09 6.62 15.14
C LYS A 52 -11.87 5.70 15.18
N ARG A 53 -11.54 5.21 16.38
CA ARG A 53 -10.59 4.10 16.57
C ARG A 53 -11.06 2.88 15.77
N LEU A 54 -10.52 2.72 14.57
CA LEU A 54 -10.83 1.59 13.70
C LEU A 54 -10.41 0.28 14.37
N VAL A 55 -11.40 -0.56 14.68
CA VAL A 55 -11.19 -1.87 15.31
C VAL A 55 -10.85 -2.88 14.22
N TYR A 56 -9.57 -3.18 14.05
CA TYR A 56 -9.15 -4.31 13.22
C TYR A 56 -9.40 -5.62 13.92
N GLY A 57 -10.01 -6.56 13.20
CA GLY A 57 -10.28 -7.91 13.67
C GLY A 57 -9.03 -8.71 14.08
N ARG A 58 -9.28 -9.97 14.42
CA ARG A 58 -8.26 -10.92 14.88
C ARG A 58 -7.64 -11.68 13.68
N SER A 59 -6.40 -12.15 13.84
CA SER A 59 -5.74 -13.03 12.86
C SER A 59 -6.41 -14.41 12.72
N TRP A 60 -6.36 -15.04 11.54
CA TRP A 60 -6.96 -16.37 11.28
C TRP A 60 -6.40 -17.47 12.19
N LYS A 61 -7.24 -18.36 12.76
CA LYS A 61 -6.76 -19.53 13.53
C LYS A 61 -6.40 -20.68 12.57
N ALA A 62 -5.42 -21.50 12.94
CA ALA A 62 -5.10 -22.71 12.18
C ALA A 62 -6.31 -23.67 12.09
N THR A 63 -7.08 -23.81 13.17
CA THR A 63 -8.29 -24.64 13.21
C THR A 63 -9.33 -24.21 12.18
N GLU A 64 -9.51 -22.90 11.97
CA GLU A 64 -10.44 -22.35 10.96
C GLU A 64 -9.91 -22.59 9.53
N LEU A 65 -8.60 -22.47 9.33
CA LEU A 65 -7.96 -22.64 8.01
C LEU A 65 -7.92 -24.11 7.56
N ARG A 66 -7.86 -25.06 8.49
CA ARG A 66 -7.90 -26.51 8.16
C ARG A 66 -9.19 -26.93 7.46
N LEU A 67 -10.29 -26.23 7.72
CA LEU A 67 -11.61 -26.50 7.13
C LEU A 67 -11.78 -25.92 5.71
N LYS A 68 -10.79 -25.19 5.19
CA LYS A 68 -10.89 -24.51 3.88
C LYS A 68 -10.27 -25.29 2.74
N SER A 69 -10.82 -25.15 1.54
CA SER A 69 -10.28 -25.78 0.34
C SER A 69 -8.91 -25.18 -0.04
N TRP A 70 -8.15 -25.85 -0.92
CA TRP A 70 -6.89 -25.30 -1.41
C TRP A 70 -7.09 -23.97 -2.15
N ASP A 71 -8.16 -23.88 -2.96
CA ASP A 71 -8.51 -22.67 -3.73
C ASP A 71 -8.87 -21.49 -2.79
N ASP A 72 -9.64 -21.73 -1.73
CA ASP A 72 -9.96 -20.70 -0.73
C ASP A 72 -8.71 -20.20 0.00
N LEU A 73 -7.80 -21.11 0.37
CA LEU A 73 -6.54 -20.75 1.00
C LEU A 73 -5.63 -19.94 0.05
N ASN A 74 -5.62 -20.29 -1.23
CA ASN A 74 -4.89 -19.56 -2.26
C ASN A 74 -5.46 -18.15 -2.46
N LYS A 75 -6.78 -18.02 -2.61
CA LYS A 75 -7.46 -16.71 -2.69
C LYS A 75 -7.20 -15.88 -1.44
N LEU A 76 -7.32 -16.47 -0.25
CA LEU A 76 -7.05 -15.80 1.01
C LEU A 76 -5.59 -15.34 1.11
N TRP A 77 -4.64 -16.15 0.62
CA TRP A 77 -3.23 -15.76 0.56
C TRP A 77 -3.05 -14.45 -0.21
N TYR A 78 -3.66 -14.32 -1.39
CA TYR A 78 -3.58 -13.10 -2.18
C TYR A 78 -4.30 -11.92 -1.54
N VAL A 79 -5.45 -12.13 -0.89
CA VAL A 79 -6.11 -11.07 -0.10
C VAL A 79 -5.16 -10.55 0.99
N LEU A 80 -4.51 -11.45 1.74
CA LEU A 80 -3.54 -11.08 2.77
C LEU A 80 -2.26 -10.45 2.19
N LEU A 81 -1.84 -10.86 1.00
CA LEU A 81 -0.68 -10.31 0.33
C LEU A 81 -0.92 -8.86 -0.10
N LYS A 82 -2.09 -8.57 -0.69
CA LYS A 82 -2.49 -7.20 -1.06
C LYS A 82 -2.55 -6.29 0.15
N GLU A 83 -3.22 -6.75 1.20
CA GLU A 83 -3.27 -6.09 2.50
C GLU A 83 -1.86 -5.82 3.06
N LYS A 84 -0.96 -6.81 3.05
CA LYS A 84 0.43 -6.64 3.51
C LYS A 84 1.14 -5.55 2.69
N ASN A 85 0.98 -5.56 1.37
CA ASN A 85 1.63 -4.60 0.48
C ASN A 85 1.13 -3.18 0.74
N MET A 86 -0.18 -3.00 0.85
CA MET A 86 -0.81 -1.72 1.20
C MET A 86 -0.30 -1.18 2.55
N LEU A 87 -0.24 -2.02 3.58
CA LEU A 87 0.28 -1.61 4.90
C LEU A 87 1.77 -1.25 4.87
N MET A 88 2.57 -1.93 4.05
CA MET A 88 3.99 -1.61 3.89
C MET A 88 4.19 -0.26 3.19
N THR A 89 3.42 0.00 2.13
CA THR A 89 3.40 1.29 1.44
C THR A 89 3.05 2.41 2.43
N GLN A 90 1.95 2.26 3.17
CA GLN A 90 1.52 3.25 4.16
C GLN A 90 2.59 3.48 5.25
N ARG A 91 3.21 2.40 5.76
CA ARG A 91 4.28 2.51 6.76
C ARG A 91 5.49 3.27 6.23
N GLN A 92 5.91 3.01 5.00
CA GLN A 92 7.02 3.74 4.38
C GLN A 92 6.68 5.21 4.15
N MET A 93 5.48 5.51 3.66
CA MET A 93 5.03 6.90 3.44
C MET A 93 4.99 7.71 4.74
N LEU A 94 4.39 7.15 5.81
CA LEU A 94 4.33 7.83 7.10
C LEU A 94 5.72 8.01 7.71
N ASN A 95 6.59 6.98 7.60
CA ASN A 95 7.97 7.09 8.06
C ASN A 95 8.75 8.19 7.32
N ALA A 96 8.55 8.34 6.01
CA ALA A 96 9.15 9.40 5.21
C ALA A 96 8.65 10.81 5.60
N GLN A 97 7.45 10.91 6.15
CA GLN A 97 6.85 12.13 6.69
C GLN A 97 7.12 12.31 8.20
N ASN A 98 7.97 11.46 8.80
CA ASN A 98 8.23 11.42 10.25
C ASN A 98 6.97 11.21 11.12
N LEU A 99 5.92 10.61 10.55
CA LEU A 99 4.69 10.25 11.23
C LEU A 99 4.71 8.81 11.73
N ARG A 100 4.07 8.56 12.88
CA ARG A 100 3.96 7.22 13.45
C ARG A 100 2.92 6.40 12.70
N PHE A 101 3.26 5.15 12.39
CA PHE A 101 2.32 4.21 11.77
C PHE A 101 1.15 3.88 12.72
N PRO A 102 -0.11 4.08 12.30
CA PRO A 102 -1.26 3.70 13.09
C PRO A 102 -1.38 2.17 13.15
N ASN A 103 -1.66 1.63 14.35
CA ASN A 103 -1.99 0.21 14.55
C ASN A 103 -0.95 -0.78 13.98
N PRO A 104 0.30 -0.76 14.49
CA PRO A 104 1.38 -1.64 14.02
C PRO A 104 1.09 -3.14 14.19
N GLU A 105 0.16 -3.52 15.07
CA GLU A 105 -0.27 -4.89 15.27
C GLU A 105 -0.99 -5.48 14.05
N ARG A 106 -1.55 -4.65 13.16
CA ARG A 106 -2.22 -5.10 11.93
C ARG A 106 -1.26 -5.88 11.02
N ILE A 107 -0.04 -5.37 10.84
CA ILE A 107 1.02 -6.06 10.07
C ILE A 107 1.32 -7.44 10.69
N SER A 108 1.44 -7.48 12.03
CA SER A 108 1.69 -8.74 12.75
C SER A 108 0.53 -9.73 12.62
N LYS A 109 -0.72 -9.27 12.63
CA LYS A 109 -1.92 -10.11 12.45
C LYS A 109 -1.97 -10.72 11.05
N VAL A 110 -1.65 -9.94 10.01
CA VAL A 110 -1.57 -10.41 8.62
C VAL A 110 -0.47 -11.45 8.47
N ARG A 111 0.75 -11.15 8.92
CA ARG A 111 1.89 -12.08 8.88
C ARG A 111 1.60 -13.39 9.61
N LYS A 112 0.96 -13.34 10.79
CA LYS A 112 0.54 -14.53 11.53
C LYS A 112 -0.46 -15.39 10.74
N SER A 113 -1.41 -14.75 10.07
CA SER A 113 -2.40 -15.45 9.23
C SER A 113 -1.72 -16.14 8.04
N MET A 114 -0.82 -15.44 7.33
CA MET A 114 -0.04 -16.02 6.23
C MET A 114 0.81 -17.21 6.69
N CYS A 115 1.51 -17.09 7.82
CA CYS A 115 2.31 -18.17 8.39
C CYS A 115 1.46 -19.42 8.69
N ARG A 116 0.25 -19.23 9.24
CA ARG A 116 -0.68 -20.35 9.51
C ARG A 116 -1.21 -21.00 8.24
N ILE A 117 -1.41 -20.25 7.15
CA ILE A 117 -1.76 -20.85 5.84
C ILE A 117 -0.63 -21.77 5.38
N LYS A 118 0.64 -21.30 5.40
CA LYS A 118 1.79 -22.15 5.06
C LYS A 118 1.84 -23.40 5.93
N HIS A 119 1.63 -23.23 7.24
CA HIS A 119 1.61 -24.34 8.18
C HIS A 119 0.55 -25.41 7.83
N VAL A 120 -0.70 -25.01 7.62
CA VAL A 120 -1.80 -25.94 7.26
C VAL A 120 -1.55 -26.60 5.90
N LEU A 121 -1.00 -25.89 4.92
CA LEU A 121 -0.64 -26.49 3.64
C LEU A 121 0.50 -27.51 3.80
N THR A 122 1.47 -27.23 4.68
CA THR A 122 2.56 -28.17 4.99
C THR A 122 2.04 -29.41 5.71
N GLU A 123 1.09 -29.28 6.65
CA GLU A 123 0.42 -30.42 7.30
C GLU A 123 -0.18 -31.35 6.22
N ARG A 124 -0.98 -30.79 5.30
CA ARG A 124 -1.58 -31.56 4.20
C ARG A 124 -0.54 -32.23 3.29
N ALA A 125 0.57 -31.55 3.02
CA ALA A 125 1.64 -32.12 2.21
C ALA A 125 2.38 -33.27 2.92
N ILE A 126 2.35 -33.33 4.25
CA ILE A 126 2.92 -34.45 5.03
C ILE A 126 1.98 -35.65 5.01
N GLU A 127 0.66 -35.41 5.02
CA GLU A 127 -0.36 -36.46 4.96
C GLU A 127 -0.51 -37.10 3.57
N GLU A 128 -0.07 -36.43 2.50
CA GLU A 128 -0.11 -36.97 1.13
C GLU A 128 0.78 -38.23 1.00
N PRO A 129 0.21 -39.39 0.63
CA PRO A 129 0.95 -40.66 0.57
C PRO A 129 1.91 -40.75 -0.63
N ASP A 130 1.62 -40.03 -1.72
CA ASP A 130 2.51 -39.98 -2.88
C ASP A 130 3.69 -39.03 -2.62
N ALA A 131 4.89 -39.61 -2.52
CA ALA A 131 6.12 -38.87 -2.26
C ALA A 131 6.41 -37.79 -3.32
N ARG A 132 6.04 -38.02 -4.59
CA ARG A 132 6.24 -37.04 -5.66
C ARG A 132 5.32 -35.84 -5.47
N ARG A 133 4.02 -36.09 -5.24
CA ARG A 133 3.04 -35.03 -4.99
C ARG A 133 3.35 -34.25 -3.72
N SER A 134 3.74 -34.94 -2.64
CA SER A 134 4.20 -34.31 -1.40
C SER A 134 5.39 -33.36 -1.66
N ALA A 135 6.37 -33.78 -2.45
CA ALA A 135 7.53 -32.95 -2.78
C ALA A 135 7.15 -31.72 -3.63
N GLU A 136 6.27 -31.89 -4.60
CA GLU A 136 5.75 -30.79 -5.43
C GLU A 136 4.96 -29.77 -4.58
N MET A 137 4.08 -30.25 -3.68
CA MET A 137 3.35 -29.39 -2.74
C MET A 137 4.30 -28.60 -1.85
N LYS A 138 5.31 -29.26 -1.24
CA LYS A 138 6.30 -28.59 -0.39
C LYS A 138 7.08 -27.51 -1.14
N ARG A 139 7.47 -27.78 -2.39
CA ARG A 139 8.13 -26.78 -3.26
C ARG A 139 7.23 -25.57 -3.49
N MET A 140 5.97 -25.80 -3.84
CA MET A 140 4.99 -24.72 -4.06
C MET A 140 4.76 -23.90 -2.79
N ILE A 141 4.59 -24.54 -1.63
CA ILE A 141 4.39 -23.87 -0.33
C ILE A 141 5.60 -22.99 0.03
N ASN A 142 6.82 -23.44 -0.27
CA ASN A 142 8.02 -22.66 -0.01
C ASN A 142 8.16 -21.46 -0.96
N ALA A 143 7.60 -21.55 -2.16
CA ALA A 143 7.58 -20.46 -3.14
C ALA A 143 6.51 -19.38 -2.86
N LEU A 144 5.51 -19.68 -2.01
CA LEU A 144 4.56 -18.69 -1.49
C LEU A 144 5.25 -17.73 -0.51
#